data_AF-A0AB38ANF1-F1
#
_entry.id   AF-A0AB38ANF1-F1
#
_cell.length_a   1.000
_cell.length_b   1.000
_cell.length_c   1.000
_cell.angle_alpha   90.00
_cell.angle_beta   90.00
_cell.angle_gamma   90.00
#
_symmetry.space_group_name_H-M   'P 1'
#
loop_
_entity.id
_entity.type
_entity.pdbx_description
1 polymer ?
#
loop_
_entity_poly.entity_id
_entity_poly.type
_entity_poly.pdbx_seq_one_letter_code
_entity_poly.pdbx_strand_id
1 'polypeptide(L)'
;MEGPAAAQGTAAGETPGAPPVRQVSRIVLLDPDDRILLLHGFEPARPAEKWWFTPGGGLEGTETREEAARRELAEETGITDAVLGPVLWKRRCAFPFDGRRWEQDEWYYLGRTDRTATDTGGQTDLERRSVSGLRWWTSEELSASHETVYPTRLAELLRTLLDEGPPEAPVLLETERV
;
A
#
# COMPACT_ATOMS: atom_id res chain seq x y z
N MET A 1 41.96 -52.68 4.41
CA MET A 1 42.36 -51.76 3.34
C MET A 1 41.15 -51.55 2.45
N GLU A 2 40.72 -50.28 2.41
CA GLU A 2 39.96 -49.60 1.36
C GLU A 2 38.50 -50.02 1.09
N GLY A 3 37.59 -49.07 1.39
CA GLY A 3 36.15 -49.19 1.30
C GLY A 3 35.58 -48.89 -0.09
N PRO A 4 34.25 -48.99 -0.26
CA PRO A 4 33.61 -48.70 -1.54
C PRO A 4 33.43 -47.20 -1.75
N ALA A 5 33.62 -46.82 -3.01
CA ALA A 5 33.64 -45.46 -3.52
C ALA A 5 32.25 -44.80 -3.59
N ALA A 6 32.25 -43.53 -3.17
CA ALA A 6 31.45 -42.39 -3.60
C ALA A 6 30.09 -42.64 -4.29
N ALA A 7 29.02 -42.40 -3.51
CA ALA A 7 27.74 -41.98 -4.04
C ALA A 7 27.89 -40.59 -4.68
N GLN A 8 27.49 -40.46 -5.94
CA GLN A 8 27.32 -39.20 -6.63
C GLN A 8 26.10 -38.49 -6.03
N GLY A 9 26.35 -37.51 -5.17
CA GLY A 9 25.34 -36.56 -4.71
C GLY A 9 25.00 -35.61 -5.85
N THR A 10 23.89 -35.89 -6.53
CA THR A 10 23.27 -34.98 -7.49
C THR A 10 22.96 -33.65 -6.81
N ALA A 11 23.49 -32.56 -7.36
CA ALA A 11 23.14 -31.21 -6.98
C ALA A 11 21.62 -31.03 -7.07
N ALA A 12 20.97 -30.84 -5.91
CA ALA A 12 19.58 -30.44 -5.85
C ALA A 12 19.50 -29.01 -6.38
N GLY A 13 18.81 -28.85 -7.51
CA GLY A 13 18.52 -27.54 -8.07
C GLY A 13 17.76 -26.71 -7.06
N GLU A 14 18.30 -25.52 -6.75
CA GLU A 14 17.55 -24.46 -6.10
C GLU A 14 16.30 -24.18 -6.93
N THR A 15 15.15 -24.52 -6.38
CA THR A 15 13.87 -24.05 -6.89
C THR A 15 13.89 -22.52 -6.80
N PRO A 16 13.58 -21.76 -7.87
CA PRO A 16 13.51 -20.31 -7.76
C PRO A 16 12.51 -19.96 -6.66
N GLY A 17 13.00 -19.41 -5.55
CA GLY A 17 12.17 -19.03 -4.41
C GLY A 17 11.11 -18.03 -4.86
N ALA A 18 9.91 -18.10 -4.28
CA ALA A 18 8.88 -17.09 -4.48
C ALA A 18 9.49 -15.69 -4.26
N PRO A 19 9.12 -14.67 -5.06
CA PRO A 19 9.65 -13.33 -4.90
C PRO A 19 9.45 -12.85 -3.44
N PRO A 20 10.43 -12.15 -2.85
CA PRO A 20 10.36 -11.74 -1.45
C PRO A 20 9.15 -10.82 -1.23
N VAL A 21 8.46 -11.02 -0.11
CA VAL A 21 7.30 -10.22 0.29
C VAL A 21 7.75 -8.80 0.59
N ARG A 22 7.29 -7.83 -0.19
CA ARG A 22 7.63 -6.42 0.01
C ARG A 22 6.93 -5.93 1.27
N GLN A 23 7.71 -5.37 2.20
CA GLN A 23 7.17 -4.69 3.37
C GLN A 23 6.70 -3.31 2.93
N VAL A 24 5.44 -2.96 3.19
CA VAL A 24 4.81 -1.74 2.65
C VAL A 24 4.13 -0.97 3.77
N SER A 25 4.29 0.34 3.74
CA SER A 25 3.60 1.28 4.61
C SER A 25 2.58 2.06 3.80
N ARG A 26 1.34 2.10 4.30
CA ARG A 26 0.21 2.82 3.72
C ARG A 26 -0.28 3.87 4.71
N ILE A 27 -0.86 4.96 4.20
CA ILE A 27 -1.34 6.06 5.03
C ILE A 27 -2.83 6.29 4.76
N VAL A 28 -3.64 6.12 5.80
CA VAL A 28 -5.02 6.60 5.85
C VAL A 28 -4.96 8.06 6.29
N LEU A 29 -4.71 8.94 5.33
CA LEU A 29 -4.54 10.37 5.60
C LEU A 29 -5.89 11.06 5.62
N LEU A 30 -6.25 11.66 6.76
CA LEU A 30 -7.48 12.44 6.94
C LEU A 30 -7.17 13.93 7.02
N ASP A 31 -8.02 14.73 6.37
CA ASP A 31 -8.02 16.19 6.51
C ASP A 31 -8.96 16.65 7.66
N PRO A 32 -9.11 17.97 7.90
CA PRO A 32 -9.98 18.47 8.97
C PRO A 32 -11.48 18.22 8.75
N ASP A 33 -11.88 17.86 7.52
CA ASP A 33 -13.26 17.52 7.16
C ASP A 33 -13.48 15.98 7.19
N ASP A 34 -12.53 15.22 7.74
CA ASP A 34 -12.51 13.75 7.80
C ASP A 34 -12.63 13.08 6.42
N ARG A 35 -12.13 13.74 5.36
CA ARG A 35 -11.96 13.13 4.04
C ARG A 35 -10.64 12.37 3.98
N ILE A 36 -10.63 11.24 3.29
CA ILE A 36 -9.43 10.45 3.02
C ILE A 36 -8.79 10.83 1.69
N LEU A 37 -7.46 11.02 1.66
CA LEU A 37 -6.72 11.19 0.41
C LEU A 37 -6.44 9.84 -0.26
N LEU A 38 -6.80 9.71 -1.54
CA LEU A 38 -6.50 8.54 -2.36
C LEU A 38 -5.80 8.94 -3.67
N LEU A 39 -4.97 8.03 -4.19
CA LEU A 39 -4.33 8.10 -5.49
C LEU A 39 -5.12 7.27 -6.50
N HIS A 40 -5.25 7.79 -7.73
CA HIS A 40 -5.92 7.10 -8.83
C HIS A 40 -4.90 6.41 -9.73
N GLY A 41 -4.77 5.10 -9.54
CA GLY A 41 -3.88 4.22 -10.29
C GLY A 41 -4.54 3.59 -11.51
N PHE A 42 -3.70 3.13 -12.43
CA PHE A 42 -4.11 2.26 -13.53
C PHE A 42 -2.96 1.33 -13.92
N GLU A 43 -3.30 0.19 -14.54
CA GLU A 43 -2.30 -0.73 -15.09
C GLU A 43 -1.70 -0.13 -16.38
N PRO A 44 -0.39 0.16 -16.45
CA PRO A 44 0.21 0.75 -17.65
C PRO A 44 -0.04 -0.06 -18.93
N ALA A 45 -0.03 -1.39 -18.84
CA ALA A 45 -0.31 -2.26 -19.99
C ALA A 45 -1.80 -2.33 -20.35
N ARG A 46 -2.70 -1.92 -19.44
CA ARG A 46 -4.16 -1.95 -19.59
C ARG A 46 -4.79 -0.72 -18.93
N PRO A 47 -4.67 0.49 -19.54
CA PRO A 47 -5.09 1.75 -18.90
C PRO A 47 -6.58 1.89 -18.58
N ALA A 48 -7.42 0.96 -19.03
CA ALA A 48 -8.83 0.86 -18.67
C ALA A 48 -9.04 0.20 -17.29
N GLU A 49 -8.09 -0.59 -16.80
CA GLU A 49 -8.08 -1.15 -15.45
C GLU A 49 -7.57 -0.07 -14.50
N LYS A 50 -8.49 0.54 -13.73
CA LYS A 50 -8.23 1.67 -12.83
C LYS A 50 -8.71 1.36 -11.42
N TRP A 51 -8.03 1.93 -10.44
CA TRP A 51 -8.38 1.78 -9.05
C TRP A 51 -7.89 2.96 -8.19
N TRP A 52 -8.53 3.17 -7.06
CA TRP A 52 -8.07 4.09 -6.03
C TRP A 52 -7.38 3.32 -4.90
N PHE A 53 -6.33 3.92 -4.34
CA PHE A 53 -5.58 3.34 -3.23
C PHE A 53 -4.96 4.45 -2.36
N THR A 54 -4.62 4.11 -1.12
CA THR A 54 -3.98 5.04 -0.19
C THR A 54 -2.54 5.37 -0.60
N PRO A 55 -2.03 6.58 -0.31
CA PRO A 55 -0.61 6.87 -0.40
C PRO A 55 0.23 5.83 0.34
N GLY A 56 1.45 5.61 -0.14
CA GLY A 56 2.43 4.77 0.52
C GLY A 56 3.13 3.77 -0.40
N GLY A 57 4.27 3.28 0.07
CA GLY A 57 5.13 2.39 -0.68
C GLY A 57 5.99 1.50 0.20
N GLY A 58 7.00 0.89 -0.41
CA GLY A 58 7.75 -0.18 0.24
C GLY A 58 8.96 0.36 0.98
N LEU A 59 9.38 -0.40 1.99
CA LEU A 59 10.58 -0.06 2.75
C LEU A 59 11.82 -0.06 1.85
N GLU A 60 12.67 0.93 2.07
CA GLU A 60 13.98 1.10 1.44
C GLU A 60 15.11 1.02 2.47
N GLY A 61 16.14 0.24 2.14
CA GLY A 61 17.32 0.11 3.01
C GLY A 61 16.99 -0.41 4.40
N THR A 62 17.26 0.41 5.42
CA THR A 62 17.06 0.08 6.84
C THR A 62 15.97 0.92 7.50
N GLU A 63 15.13 1.61 6.71
CA GLU A 63 14.09 2.47 7.27
C GLU A 63 13.03 1.65 8.01
N THR A 64 12.46 2.26 9.04
CA THR A 64 11.28 1.78 9.74
C THR A 64 10.04 1.98 8.87
N ARG A 65 8.94 1.28 9.20
CA ARG A 65 7.66 1.47 8.49
C ARG A 65 7.12 2.90 8.63
N GLU A 66 7.35 3.55 9.76
CA GLU A 66 6.92 4.93 9.97
C GLU A 66 7.74 5.90 9.10
N GLU A 67 9.05 5.69 9.00
CA GLU A 67 9.92 6.46 8.09
C GLU A 67 9.48 6.29 6.63
N ALA A 68 9.24 5.04 6.20
CA ALA A 68 8.70 4.75 4.87
C ALA A 68 7.36 5.48 4.62
N ALA A 69 6.44 5.44 5.60
CA ALA A 69 5.15 6.11 5.48
C ALA A 69 5.29 7.63 5.27
N ARG A 70 6.21 8.27 6.00
CA ARG A 70 6.44 9.72 5.88
C ARG A 70 7.12 10.09 4.56
N ARG A 71 8.12 9.31 4.14
CA ARG A 71 8.83 9.51 2.88
C ARG A 71 7.87 9.43 1.70
N GLU A 72 7.13 8.33 1.61
CA GLU A 72 6.20 8.08 0.51
C GLU A 72 5.08 9.13 0.47
N LEU A 73 4.53 9.52 1.63
CA LEU A 73 3.54 10.58 1.68
C LEU A 73 4.10 11.90 1.13
N ALA A 74 5.33 12.26 1.50
CA ALA A 74 5.97 13.47 1.01
C ALA A 74 6.26 13.41 -0.50
N GLU A 75 6.73 12.27 -1.00
CA GLU A 75 7.05 12.06 -2.42
C GLU A 75 5.80 12.09 -3.30
N GLU A 76 4.74 11.36 -2.91
CA GLU A 76 3.54 11.20 -3.73
C GLU A 76 2.60 12.40 -3.68
N THR A 77 2.61 13.15 -2.57
CA THR A 77 1.60 14.17 -2.28
C THR A 77 2.16 15.55 -1.89
N GLY A 78 3.45 15.66 -1.60
CA GLY A 78 4.07 16.91 -1.12
C GLY A 78 3.70 17.28 0.33
N ILE A 79 2.94 16.43 1.04
CA ILE A 79 2.51 16.67 2.42
C ILE A 79 3.60 16.16 3.38
N THR A 80 4.24 17.08 4.10
CA THR A 80 5.34 16.78 5.04
C THR A 80 5.00 17.04 6.50
N ASP A 81 3.87 17.69 6.76
CA ASP A 81 3.41 18.12 8.09
C ASP A 81 2.38 17.18 8.73
N ALA A 82 2.13 16.01 8.11
CA ALA A 82 1.18 15.04 8.63
C ALA A 82 1.64 14.45 9.98
N VAL A 83 0.70 14.42 10.93
CA VAL A 83 0.85 13.72 12.21
C VAL A 83 0.45 12.27 12.00
N LEU A 84 1.42 11.36 12.11
CA LEU A 84 1.14 9.92 12.10
C LEU A 84 0.65 9.47 13.48
N GLY A 85 -0.43 8.70 13.46
CA GLY A 85 -1.01 8.00 14.59
C GLY A 85 -0.71 6.50 14.54
N PRO A 86 -1.55 5.67 15.20
CA PRO A 86 -1.31 4.24 15.31
C PRO A 86 -1.50 3.51 13.98
N VAL A 87 -1.02 2.26 13.94
CA VAL A 87 -1.36 1.31 12.87
C VAL A 87 -2.81 0.89 13.05
N LEU A 88 -3.64 1.19 12.05
CA LEU A 88 -5.05 0.82 12.00
C LEU A 88 -5.21 -0.63 11.55
N TRP A 89 -4.60 -0.96 10.42
CA TRP A 89 -4.85 -2.22 9.72
C TRP A 89 -3.56 -2.85 9.20
N LYS A 90 -3.58 -4.17 9.04
CA LYS A 90 -2.53 -4.93 8.34
C LYS A 90 -3.17 -5.81 7.29
N ARG A 91 -2.57 -5.86 6.10
CA ARG A 91 -3.06 -6.65 4.97
C ARG A 91 -1.89 -7.35 4.30
N ARG A 92 -2.06 -8.63 3.95
CA ARG A 92 -1.20 -9.29 2.96
C ARG A 92 -1.95 -9.38 1.65
N CYS A 93 -1.35 -8.93 0.56
CA CYS A 93 -1.98 -9.02 -0.76
C CYS A 93 -0.99 -9.46 -1.83
N ALA A 94 -1.53 -9.98 -2.94
CA ALA A 94 -0.75 -10.28 -4.12
C ALA A 94 -1.53 -9.91 -5.38
N PHE A 95 -0.88 -9.25 -6.33
CA PHE A 95 -1.51 -8.75 -7.55
C PHE A 95 -0.49 -8.62 -8.70
N PRO A 96 -0.89 -8.81 -9.96
CA PRO A 96 -0.08 -8.44 -11.10
C PRO A 96 -0.07 -6.92 -11.30
N PHE A 97 1.09 -6.33 -11.50
CA PHE A 97 1.22 -4.92 -11.88
C PHE A 97 2.55 -4.66 -12.59
N ASP A 98 2.54 -3.88 -13.68
CA ASP A 98 3.72 -3.52 -14.47
C ASP A 98 4.51 -4.77 -14.93
N GLY A 99 3.77 -5.77 -15.43
CA GLY A 99 4.34 -7.02 -15.96
C GLY A 99 4.93 -7.99 -14.92
N ARG A 100 4.82 -7.69 -13.61
CA ARG A 100 5.31 -8.56 -12.52
C ARG A 100 4.21 -8.88 -11.51
N ARG A 101 4.36 -10.02 -10.83
CA ARG A 101 3.51 -10.36 -9.68
C ARG A 101 4.14 -9.79 -8.41
N TRP A 102 3.37 -9.02 -7.68
CA TRP A 102 3.76 -8.47 -6.38
C TRP A 102 3.18 -9.29 -5.26
N GLU A 103 3.94 -9.41 -4.17
CA GLU A 103 3.45 -9.82 -2.86
C GLU A 103 3.81 -8.73 -1.85
N GLN A 104 2.82 -8.26 -1.08
CA GLN A 104 3.01 -7.18 -0.13
C GLN A 104 2.48 -7.54 1.26
N ASP A 105 3.24 -7.18 2.30
CA ASP A 105 2.79 -7.07 3.69
C ASP A 105 2.62 -5.59 4.02
N GLU A 106 1.38 -5.12 3.98
CA GLU A 106 1.01 -3.71 4.09
C GLU A 106 0.53 -3.38 5.51
N TRP A 107 1.05 -2.28 6.04
CA TRP A 107 0.63 -1.71 7.32
C TRP A 107 0.04 -0.32 7.08
N TYR A 108 -1.20 -0.10 7.53
CA TYR A 108 -1.94 1.14 7.34
C TYR A 108 -1.84 2.00 8.59
N TYR A 109 -1.16 3.13 8.51
CA TYR A 109 -1.06 4.12 9.58
C TYR A 109 -2.18 5.15 9.44
N LEU A 110 -2.75 5.59 10.56
CA LEU A 110 -3.54 6.81 10.57
C LEU A 110 -2.62 8.00 10.34
N GLY A 111 -2.99 8.92 9.46
CA GLY A 111 -2.38 10.24 9.34
C GLY A 111 -3.43 11.33 9.47
N ARG A 112 -3.08 12.47 10.09
CA ARG A 112 -3.89 13.70 10.05
C ARG A 112 -3.06 14.86 9.55
N THR A 113 -3.65 15.72 8.73
CA THR A 113 -3.02 16.96 8.22
C THR A 113 -4.06 18.07 8.12
N ASP A 114 -3.62 19.32 8.25
CA ASP A 114 -4.41 20.51 7.92
C ASP A 114 -4.25 20.93 6.45
N ARG A 115 -3.38 20.25 5.70
CA ARG A 115 -3.07 20.57 4.30
C ARG A 115 -3.87 19.69 3.34
N THR A 116 -4.70 20.33 2.52
CA THR A 116 -5.45 19.66 1.45
C THR A 116 -4.84 19.84 0.07
N ALA A 117 -3.95 20.83 -0.11
CA ALA A 117 -3.22 21.02 -1.36
C ALA A 117 -2.16 19.93 -1.53
N THR A 118 -2.21 19.22 -2.65
CA THR A 118 -1.28 18.14 -3.00
C THR A 118 -0.35 18.56 -4.13
N ASP A 119 0.91 18.16 -4.05
CA ASP A 119 1.93 18.31 -5.09
C ASP A 119 2.51 16.93 -5.46
N THR A 120 2.43 16.56 -6.73
CA THR A 120 2.92 15.27 -7.25
C THR A 120 4.35 15.35 -7.78
N GLY A 121 5.07 16.45 -7.54
CA GLY A 121 6.41 16.68 -8.06
C GLY A 121 7.46 15.66 -7.59
N GLY A 122 7.24 14.99 -6.46
CA GLY A 122 8.14 13.98 -5.89
C GLY A 122 7.96 12.55 -6.41
N GLN A 123 6.94 12.29 -7.25
CA GLN A 123 6.62 10.94 -7.69
C GLN A 123 7.79 10.23 -8.38
N THR A 124 7.87 8.92 -8.25
CA THR A 124 8.83 8.09 -8.99
C THR A 124 8.46 8.02 -10.47
N ASP A 125 9.38 7.53 -11.31
CA ASP A 125 9.10 7.29 -12.73
C ASP A 125 7.97 6.28 -12.94
N LEU A 126 7.81 5.32 -12.02
CA LEU A 126 6.73 4.34 -12.08
C LEU A 126 5.39 5.00 -11.80
N GLU A 127 5.28 5.74 -10.70
CA GLU A 127 4.06 6.48 -10.33
C GLU A 127 3.63 7.46 -11.42
N ARG A 128 4.57 8.22 -12.00
CA ARG A 128 4.25 9.12 -13.13
C ARG A 128 3.60 8.41 -14.32
N ARG A 129 3.88 7.12 -14.52
CA ARG A 129 3.32 6.32 -15.63
C ARG A 129 2.05 5.57 -15.25
N SER A 130 1.70 5.48 -13.97
CA SER A 130 0.61 4.63 -13.48
C SER A 130 -0.35 5.33 -12.52
N VAL A 131 -0.09 6.57 -12.13
CA VAL A 131 -0.95 7.40 -11.29
C VAL A 131 -1.41 8.59 -12.13
N SER A 132 -2.72 8.82 -12.13
CA SER A 132 -3.36 9.86 -12.96
C SER A 132 -3.94 11.02 -12.16
N GLY A 133 -3.94 10.93 -10.82
CA GLY A 133 -4.39 12.01 -9.97
C GLY A 133 -4.56 11.61 -8.51
N LEU A 134 -4.92 12.60 -7.70
CA LEU A 134 -5.25 12.45 -6.29
C LEU A 134 -6.60 13.09 -6.01
N ARG A 135 -7.32 12.57 -5.03
CA ARG A 135 -8.60 13.12 -4.61
C ARG A 135 -8.85 12.84 -3.13
N TRP A 136 -9.42 13.84 -2.46
CA TRP A 136 -10.02 13.70 -1.14
C TRP A 136 -11.44 13.15 -1.27
N TRP A 137 -11.73 12.08 -0.54
CA TRP A 137 -13.02 11.37 -0.56
C TRP A 137 -13.64 11.36 0.83
N THR A 138 -14.93 11.63 0.93
CA THR A 138 -15.72 11.29 2.12
C THR A 138 -16.03 9.78 2.15
N SER A 139 -16.34 9.24 3.34
CA SER A 139 -16.85 7.86 3.46
C SER A 139 -18.14 7.65 2.65
N GLU A 140 -18.99 8.67 2.56
CA GLU A 140 -20.24 8.64 1.79
C GLU A 140 -19.99 8.55 0.28
N GLU A 141 -19.07 9.36 -0.26
CA GLU A 141 -18.68 9.29 -1.67
C GLU A 141 -18.08 7.93 -2.03
N LEU A 142 -17.22 7.36 -1.16
CA LEU A 142 -16.67 6.02 -1.36
C LEU A 142 -17.77 4.95 -1.38
N SER A 143 -18.73 5.04 -0.46
CA SER A 143 -19.84 4.09 -0.36
C SER A 143 -20.78 4.15 -1.57
N ALA A 144 -20.93 5.34 -2.17
CA ALA A 144 -21.77 5.55 -3.35
C ALA A 144 -21.04 5.32 -4.68
N SER A 145 -19.72 5.16 -4.66
CA SER A 145 -18.90 4.99 -5.86
C SER A 145 -19.04 3.60 -6.46
N HIS A 146 -18.94 3.53 -7.79
CA HIS A 146 -18.78 2.28 -8.54
C HIS A 146 -17.33 2.06 -9.01
N GLU A 147 -16.41 2.94 -8.61
CA GLU A 147 -14.99 2.82 -8.93
C GLU A 147 -14.34 1.75 -8.04
N THR A 148 -13.33 1.05 -8.58
CA THR A 148 -12.56 0.10 -7.80
C THR A 148 -11.73 0.83 -6.77
N VAL A 149 -11.84 0.45 -5.49
CA VAL A 149 -11.05 1.02 -4.40
C VAL A 149 -10.40 -0.11 -3.62
N TYR A 150 -9.11 0.04 -3.30
CA TYR A 150 -8.37 -0.89 -2.45
C TYR A 150 -7.93 -0.22 -1.15
N PRO A 151 -8.08 -0.92 0.00
CA PRO A 151 -8.73 -2.23 0.18
C PRO A 151 -10.22 -2.24 -0.18
N THR A 152 -10.76 -3.39 -0.60
CA THR A 152 -12.15 -3.47 -1.14
C THR A 152 -13.21 -2.98 -0.15
N ARG A 153 -12.95 -3.10 1.16
CA ARG A 153 -13.83 -2.64 2.24
C ARG A 153 -13.46 -1.26 2.79
N LEU A 154 -12.67 -0.46 2.06
CA LEU A 154 -12.16 0.82 2.57
C LEU A 154 -13.28 1.77 3.02
N ALA A 155 -14.42 1.82 2.32
CA ALA A 155 -15.55 2.67 2.69
C ALA A 155 -16.11 2.33 4.09
N GLU A 156 -16.29 1.03 4.36
CA GLU A 156 -16.77 0.52 5.65
C GLU A 156 -15.73 0.73 6.75
N LEU A 157 -14.46 0.40 6.46
CA LEU A 157 -13.35 0.57 7.40
C LEU A 157 -13.16 2.04 7.80
N LEU A 158 -13.27 2.96 6.84
CA LEU A 158 -13.22 4.40 7.10
C LEU A 158 -14.40 4.84 7.94
N ARG A 159 -15.63 4.37 7.65
CA ARG A 159 -16.80 4.70 8.47
C ARG A 159 -16.61 4.27 9.92
N THR A 160 -16.21 3.03 10.15
CA THR A 160 -15.93 2.52 11.51
C THR A 160 -14.84 3.35 12.20
N LEU A 161 -13.76 3.71 11.49
CA LEU A 161 -12.71 4.57 12.03
C LEU A 161 -13.22 5.95 12.46
N LEU A 162 -14.15 6.54 11.70
CA LEU A 162 -14.72 7.85 12.02
C LEU A 162 -15.73 7.79 13.17
N ASP A 163 -16.54 6.73 13.22
CA ASP A 163 -17.57 6.54 14.23
C ASP A 163 -17.00 6.09 15.60
N GLU A 164 -16.02 5.19 15.58
CA GLU A 164 -15.51 4.51 16.78
C GLU A 164 -14.08 4.95 17.16
N GLY A 165 -13.37 5.62 16.24
CA GLY A 165 -11.97 5.98 16.41
C GLY A 165 -10.99 4.86 16.00
N PRO A 166 -9.68 5.07 16.20
CA PRO A 166 -8.67 4.07 15.90
C PRO A 166 -8.84 2.82 16.78
N PRO A 167 -8.67 1.59 16.24
CA PRO A 167 -8.79 0.38 17.03
C PRO A 167 -7.67 0.28 18.07
N GLU A 168 -7.94 -0.37 19.21
CA GLU A 168 -6.94 -0.57 20.28
C GLU A 168 -5.74 -1.41 19.82
N ALA A 169 -5.94 -2.27 18.83
CA ALA A 169 -4.89 -3.07 18.19
C ALA A 169 -5.13 -3.15 16.67
N PRO A 170 -4.06 -3.32 15.86
CA PRO A 170 -4.21 -3.39 14.41
C PRO A 170 -5.12 -4.52 13.95
N VAL A 171 -6.12 -4.21 13.13
CA VAL A 171 -7.04 -5.19 12.56
C VAL A 171 -6.40 -5.89 11.36
N LEU A 172 -6.46 -7.22 11.32
CA LEU A 172 -6.02 -7.99 10.16
C LEU A 172 -7.11 -7.98 9.09
N LEU A 173 -6.82 -7.41 7.93
CA LEU A 173 -7.72 -7.44 6.78
C LEU A 173 -7.55 -8.76 6.03
N GLU A 174 -8.62 -9.19 5.36
CA GLU A 174 -8.59 -10.40 4.54
C GLU A 174 -7.51 -10.31 3.45
N THR A 175 -6.89 -11.46 3.15
CA THR A 175 -5.86 -11.53 2.10
C THR A 175 -6.51 -11.42 0.73
N GLU A 176 -6.24 -10.32 0.04
CA GLU A 176 -6.71 -10.11 -1.32
C GLU A 176 -5.67 -10.64 -2.32
N ARG A 177 -6.11 -11.55 -3.19
CA ARG A 177 -5.33 -12.04 -4.32
C ARG A 177 -6.07 -11.71 -5.60
N VAL A 178 -5.51 -10.79 -6.38
CA VAL A 178 -6.01 -10.41 -7.70
C VAL A 178 -5.17 -11.07 -8.78
#